data_AF-A0A959UUS6-F1
#
_entry.id   AF-A0A959UUS6-F1
#
_cell.length_a   1.000
_cell.length_b   1.000
_cell.length_c   1.000
_cell.angle_alpha   90.00
_cell.angle_beta   90.00
_cell.angle_gamma   90.00
#
_symmetry.space_group_name_H-M   'P 1'
#
loop_
_entity.id
_entity.type
_entity.pdbx_description
1 polymer ?
#
loop_
_entity_poly.entity_id
_entity_poly.type
_entity_poly.pdbx_seq_one_letter_code
_entity_poly.pdbx_strand_id
1 'polypeptide(L)'
;ADEMPKIDESAVLGILDQINIPLVLALFGFYFLGGYLLYSSLFAAVGSAVDSEAETQQFMMPVTIPIIIAIFIAQTAMQNPSSPVVFWGSIIPFTSPVVMMVRVAMGTAFEQPWELALSMGLLILGFLGTTWLGARIYRTGILMYGKKVSWKELGKWLFYKG
;
A
#
# COMPACT_ATOMS: atom_id res chain seq x y z
N ALA A 1 -31.64 27.95 -11.59
CA ALA A 1 -31.48 26.60 -11.05
C ALA A 1 -30.96 25.77 -12.20
N ASP A 2 -29.64 25.62 -12.30
CA ASP A 2 -29.04 24.79 -13.36
C ASP A 2 -29.55 23.36 -13.18
N GLU A 3 -30.20 22.86 -14.22
CA GLU A 3 -30.64 21.48 -14.27
C GLU A 3 -29.42 20.57 -14.09
N MET A 4 -29.42 19.78 -13.02
CA MET A 4 -28.41 18.75 -12.81
C MET A 4 -28.36 17.87 -14.08
N PRO A 5 -27.17 17.58 -14.64
CA PRO A 5 -27.08 16.74 -15.83
C PRO A 5 -27.76 15.42 -15.51
N LYS A 6 -28.85 15.11 -16.25
CA LYS A 6 -29.57 13.85 -16.11
C LYS A 6 -28.59 12.74 -16.44
N ILE A 7 -28.16 12.01 -15.42
CA ILE A 7 -27.35 10.81 -15.60
C ILE A 7 -28.23 9.84 -16.37
N ASP A 8 -27.85 9.57 -17.61
CA ASP A 8 -28.55 8.63 -18.47
C ASP A 8 -28.39 7.22 -17.89
N GLU A 9 -29.43 6.74 -17.20
CA GLU A 9 -29.43 5.45 -16.52
C GLU A 9 -29.07 4.30 -17.47
N SER A 10 -29.43 4.43 -18.75
CA SER A 10 -29.08 3.46 -19.78
C SER A 10 -27.58 3.44 -20.10
N ALA A 11 -26.93 4.60 -20.06
CA ALA A 11 -25.48 4.71 -20.22
C ALA A 11 -24.73 4.17 -19.00
N VAL A 12 -25.25 4.39 -17.78
CA VAL A 12 -24.67 3.82 -16.56
C VAL A 12 -24.75 2.30 -16.58
N LEU A 13 -25.92 1.74 -16.91
CA LEU A 13 -26.09 0.29 -17.02
C LEU A 13 -25.19 -0.32 -18.10
N GLY A 14 -25.03 0.36 -19.24
CA GLY A 14 -24.12 -0.07 -20.32
C GLY A 14 -22.63 -0.05 -19.93
N ILE A 15 -22.21 0.84 -19.04
CA ILE A 15 -20.84 0.87 -18.49
C ILE A 15 -20.64 -0.26 -17.46
N LEU A 16 -21.64 -0.52 -16.63
CA LEU A 16 -21.59 -1.59 -15.63
C LEU A 16 -21.51 -2.98 -16.25
N ASP A 17 -22.18 -3.21 -17.39
CA ASP A 17 -22.10 -4.48 -18.11
C ASP A 17 -20.71 -4.76 -18.72
N GLN A 18 -19.90 -3.71 -18.95
CA GLN A 18 -18.54 -3.87 -19.47
C GLN A 18 -17.51 -4.15 -18.38
N ILE A 19 -17.84 -3.90 -17.10
CA ILE A 19 -16.92 -4.09 -15.99
C ILE A 19 -17.23 -5.41 -15.30
N ASN A 20 -16.24 -6.28 -15.19
CA ASN A 20 -16.35 -7.51 -14.39
C ASN A 20 -16.34 -7.16 -12.90
N ILE A 21 -17.51 -6.80 -12.35
CA ILE A 21 -17.68 -6.40 -10.95
C ILE A 21 -17.13 -7.45 -9.97
N PRO A 22 -17.40 -8.77 -10.13
CA PRO A 22 -16.80 -9.79 -9.28
C PRO A 22 -15.28 -9.76 -9.26
N LEU A 23 -14.63 -9.59 -10.41
CA LEU A 23 -13.18 -9.50 -10.51
C LEU A 23 -12.64 -8.25 -9.83
N VAL A 24 -13.27 -7.09 -10.05
CA VAL A 24 -12.87 -5.83 -9.40
C VAL A 24 -12.97 -5.94 -7.88
N LEU A 25 -14.04 -6.56 -7.36
CA LEU A 25 -14.21 -6.79 -5.91
C LEU A 25 -13.17 -7.77 -5.36
N ALA A 26 -12.83 -8.82 -6.11
CA ALA A 26 -11.78 -9.76 -5.71
C ALA A 26 -10.40 -9.08 -5.64
N LEU A 27 -10.08 -8.25 -6.65
CA LEU A 27 -8.85 -7.46 -6.67
C LEU A 27 -8.83 -6.42 -5.55
N PHE A 28 -9.95 -5.75 -5.29
CA PHE A 28 -10.10 -4.86 -4.15
C PHE A 28 -9.81 -5.58 -2.85
N GLY A 29 -10.43 -6.73 -2.60
CA GLY A 29 -10.18 -7.54 -1.41
C GLY A 29 -8.70 -7.92 -1.28
N PHE A 30 -8.07 -8.36 -2.38
CA PHE A 30 -6.66 -8.71 -2.40
C PHE A 30 -5.75 -7.52 -2.05
N TYR A 31 -5.89 -6.39 -2.75
CA TYR A 31 -5.03 -5.22 -2.56
C TYR A 31 -5.30 -4.53 -1.22
N PHE A 32 -6.56 -4.48 -0.79
CA PHE A 32 -6.94 -3.97 0.52
C PHE A 32 -6.30 -4.80 1.63
N LEU A 33 -6.47 -6.13 1.61
CA LEU A 33 -5.88 -7.00 2.62
C LEU A 33 -4.36 -6.99 2.56
N GLY A 34 -3.77 -7.07 1.36
CA GLY A 34 -2.31 -7.02 1.20
C GLY A 34 -1.71 -5.72 1.72
N GLY A 35 -2.30 -4.57 1.37
CA GLY A 35 -1.89 -3.27 1.89
C GLY A 35 -2.11 -3.15 3.40
N TYR A 36 -3.28 -3.57 3.89
CA TYR A 36 -3.59 -3.57 5.32
C TYR A 36 -2.56 -4.38 6.10
N LEU A 37 -2.31 -5.63 5.72
CA LEU A 37 -1.36 -6.51 6.40
C LEU A 37 0.08 -5.97 6.35
N LEU A 38 0.50 -5.45 5.19
CA LEU A 38 1.81 -4.82 5.02
C LEU A 38 1.98 -3.66 6.01
N TYR A 39 1.04 -2.71 6.03
CA TYR A 39 1.12 -1.55 6.92
C TYR A 39 0.92 -1.91 8.39
N SER A 40 0.02 -2.83 8.72
CA SER A 40 -0.15 -3.34 10.08
C SER A 40 1.14 -3.96 10.61
N SER A 41 1.89 -4.70 9.79
CA SER A 41 3.18 -5.29 10.22
C SER A 41 4.23 -4.22 10.56
N LEU A 42 4.27 -3.12 9.80
CA LEU A 42 5.17 -2.00 10.05
C LEU A 42 4.77 -1.22 11.31
N PHE A 43 3.47 -0.94 11.47
CA PHE A 43 2.98 -0.25 12.67
C PHE A 43 3.15 -1.10 13.93
N ALA A 44 2.95 -2.42 13.84
CA ALA A 44 3.25 -3.35 14.93
C ALA A 44 4.75 -3.32 15.29
N ALA A 45 5.64 -3.30 14.29
CA ALA A 45 7.08 -3.19 14.52
C ALA A 45 7.43 -1.89 15.25
N VAL A 46 6.90 -0.75 14.80
CA VAL A 46 7.10 0.56 15.44
C VAL A 46 6.57 0.56 16.87
N GLY A 47 5.32 0.15 17.08
CA GLY A 47 4.68 0.14 18.40
C GLY A 47 5.36 -0.81 19.40
N SER A 48 6.01 -1.88 18.90
CA SER A 48 6.79 -2.78 19.76
C SER A 48 8.18 -2.27 20.14
N ALA A 49 8.71 -1.30 19.40
CA ALA A 49 10.07 -0.81 19.57
C ALA A 49 10.15 0.43 20.46
N VAL A 50 9.06 1.19 20.63
CA VAL A 50 9.07 2.51 21.26
C VAL A 50 8.39 2.50 22.62
N ASP A 51 8.94 3.25 23.57
CA ASP A 51 8.45 3.30 24.96
C ASP A 51 7.49 4.48 25.22
N SER A 52 7.35 5.43 24.28
CA SER A 52 6.52 6.63 24.46
C SER A 52 5.74 7.04 23.20
N GLU A 53 4.56 7.62 23.41
CA GLU A 53 3.68 8.08 22.31
C GLU A 53 4.35 9.12 21.39
N ALA A 54 5.16 10.02 21.96
CA ALA A 54 5.88 11.02 21.18
C ALA A 54 6.90 10.40 20.21
N GLU A 55 7.58 9.33 20.64
CA GLU A 55 8.51 8.57 19.78
C GLU A 55 7.74 7.78 18.72
N THR A 56 6.62 7.14 19.10
CA THR A 56 5.71 6.47 18.14
C THR A 56 5.36 7.39 16.98
N GLN A 57 4.93 8.62 17.26
CA GLN A 57 4.53 9.57 16.23
C GLN A 57 5.68 9.91 15.26
N GLN A 58 6.92 9.99 15.76
CA GLN A 58 8.11 10.23 14.93
C GLN A 58 8.40 9.06 13.99
N PHE A 59 8.22 7.81 14.44
CA PHE A 59 8.45 6.61 13.63
C PHE A 59 7.27 6.26 12.71
N MET A 60 6.05 6.69 13.03
CA MET A 60 4.88 6.51 12.16
C MET A 60 4.97 7.35 10.88
N MET A 61 5.52 8.56 10.95
CA MET A 61 5.54 9.49 9.81
C MET A 61 6.21 8.88 8.55
N PRO A 62 7.38 8.23 8.63
CA PRO A 62 7.98 7.57 7.47
C PRO A 62 7.19 6.38 6.91
N VAL A 63 6.40 5.69 7.74
CA VAL A 63 5.51 4.62 7.28
C VAL A 63 4.30 5.20 6.53
N THR A 64 3.84 6.38 6.93
CA THR A 64 2.70 7.07 6.30
C THR A 64 3.08 7.80 5.01
N ILE A 65 4.32 8.30 4.86
CA ILE A 65 4.78 9.00 3.65
C ILE A 65 4.45 8.23 2.35
N PRO A 66 4.76 6.94 2.21
CA PRO A 66 4.42 6.18 1.00
C PRO A 66 2.93 6.19 0.67
N ILE A 67 2.05 6.16 1.68
CA ILE A 67 0.59 6.21 1.48
C ILE A 67 0.21 7.58 0.90
N ILE A 68 0.75 8.66 1.45
CA ILE A 68 0.51 10.02 0.97
C ILE A 68 0.97 10.14 -0.49
N ILE A 69 2.17 9.65 -0.81
CA ILE A 69 2.70 9.64 -2.18
C ILE A 69 1.77 8.85 -3.11
N ALA A 70 1.29 7.69 -2.66
CA ALA A 70 0.39 6.86 -3.45
C ALA A 70 -0.93 7.58 -3.81
N ILE A 71 -1.47 8.40 -2.89
CA ILE A 71 -2.67 9.22 -3.15
C ILE A 71 -2.41 10.24 -4.27
N PHE A 72 -1.25 10.90 -4.28
CA PHE A 72 -0.90 11.83 -5.37
C PHE A 72 -0.68 11.12 -6.71
N ILE A 73 -0.03 9.96 -6.70
CA ILE A 73 0.16 9.16 -7.92
C ILE A 73 -1.19 8.66 -8.45
N ALA A 74 -2.11 8.25 -7.57
CA ALA A 74 -3.46 7.86 -7.93
C ALA A 74 -4.23 8.98 -8.65
N GLN A 75 -4.03 10.25 -8.25
CA GLN A 75 -4.58 11.39 -8.99
C GLN A 75 -4.00 11.50 -10.41
N THR A 76 -2.69 11.28 -10.55
CA THR A 76 -2.03 11.26 -11.86
C THR A 76 -2.52 10.09 -12.72
N ALA A 77 -2.80 8.94 -12.12
CA ALA A 77 -3.31 7.77 -12.83
C ALA A 77 -4.65 8.04 -13.53
N MET A 78 -5.49 8.93 -12.98
CA MET A 78 -6.76 9.33 -13.60
C MET A 78 -6.58 10.20 -14.86
N GLN A 79 -5.48 10.94 -14.96
CA GLN A 79 -5.23 11.88 -16.05
C GLN A 79 -4.28 11.33 -17.11
N ASN A 80 -3.24 10.61 -16.65
CA ASN A 80 -2.20 10.04 -17.51
C ASN A 80 -1.82 8.62 -17.02
N PRO A 81 -2.66 7.60 -17.31
CA PRO A 81 -2.49 6.24 -16.79
C PRO A 81 -1.20 5.55 -17.26
N SER A 82 -0.67 5.93 -18.42
CA SER A 82 0.52 5.34 -19.04
C SER A 82 1.83 5.99 -18.58
N SER A 83 1.77 6.96 -17.66
CA SER A 83 2.95 7.62 -17.11
C SER A 83 3.85 6.62 -16.34
N PRO A 84 5.20 6.74 -16.45
CA PRO A 84 6.13 5.91 -15.68
C PRO A 84 5.90 5.97 -14.16
N VAL A 85 5.45 7.12 -13.65
CA VAL A 85 5.17 7.29 -12.21
C VAL A 85 3.99 6.42 -11.77
N VAL A 86 2.96 6.30 -12.63
CA VAL A 86 1.79 5.46 -12.39
C VAL A 86 2.16 3.99 -12.47
N PHE A 87 2.98 3.62 -13.46
CA PHE A 87 3.56 2.27 -13.54
C PHE A 87 4.27 1.88 -12.24
N TRP A 88 5.31 2.62 -11.84
CA TRP A 88 6.09 2.29 -10.64
C TRP A 88 5.25 2.36 -9.36
N GLY A 89 4.37 3.35 -9.25
CA GLY A 89 3.43 3.46 -8.14
C GLY A 89 2.51 2.25 -8.00
N SER A 90 2.19 1.58 -9.12
CA SER A 90 1.36 0.38 -9.15
C SER A 90 2.12 -0.91 -8.87
N ILE A 91 3.45 -0.91 -9.03
CA ILE A 91 4.30 -2.11 -8.86
C ILE A 91 4.90 -2.18 -7.45
N ILE A 92 5.29 -1.04 -6.86
CA ILE A 92 5.97 -1.01 -5.55
C ILE A 92 4.97 -1.37 -4.43
N PRO A 93 5.27 -2.34 -3.54
CA PRO A 93 4.32 -2.85 -2.54
C PRO A 93 3.72 -1.80 -1.61
N PHE A 94 4.48 -0.75 -1.26
CA PHE A 94 4.00 0.31 -0.40
C PHE A 94 2.94 1.19 -1.10
N THR A 95 3.04 1.41 -2.41
CA THR A 95 2.12 2.31 -3.13
C THR A 95 1.05 1.55 -3.92
N SER A 96 1.35 0.32 -4.33
CA SER A 96 0.52 -0.50 -5.21
C SER A 96 -0.92 -0.75 -4.72
N PRO A 97 -1.22 -0.91 -3.40
CA PRO A 97 -2.60 -1.10 -2.94
C PRO A 97 -3.54 0.04 -3.31
N VAL A 98 -3.01 1.26 -3.41
CA VAL A 98 -3.79 2.45 -3.75
C VAL A 98 -3.76 2.67 -5.27
N VAL A 99 -2.56 2.75 -5.86
CA VAL A 99 -2.42 3.15 -7.28
C VAL A 99 -2.97 2.08 -8.22
N MET A 100 -2.71 0.79 -7.96
CA MET A 100 -3.21 -0.28 -8.82
C MET A 100 -4.74 -0.38 -8.75
N MET A 101 -5.35 -0.10 -7.60
CA MET A 101 -6.81 -0.09 -7.49
C MET A 101 -7.47 1.01 -8.31
N VAL A 102 -6.84 2.18 -8.41
CA VAL A 102 -7.30 3.22 -9.35
C VAL A 102 -7.19 2.75 -10.79
N ARG A 103 -6.08 2.10 -11.17
CA ARG A 103 -5.93 1.53 -12.52
C ARG A 103 -6.95 0.42 -12.82
N VAL A 104 -7.28 -0.42 -11.84
CA VAL A 104 -8.32 -1.45 -11.96
C VAL A 104 -9.69 -0.79 -12.17
N ALA A 105 -10.02 0.24 -11.39
CA ALA A 105 -11.27 0.98 -11.52
C ALA A 105 -11.40 1.69 -12.89
N MET A 106 -10.27 2.12 -13.46
CA MET A 106 -10.21 2.73 -14.80
C MET A 106 -10.08 1.71 -15.94
N GLY A 107 -9.97 0.41 -15.64
CA GLY A 107 -9.75 -0.64 -16.65
C GLY A 107 -8.33 -0.72 -17.21
N THR A 108 -7.46 0.26 -16.96
CA THR A 108 -6.10 0.34 -17.52
C THR A 108 -5.14 -0.71 -16.94
N ALA A 109 -5.49 -1.35 -15.83
CA ALA A 109 -4.74 -2.48 -15.28
C ALA A 109 -4.86 -3.75 -16.15
N PHE A 110 -5.93 -3.88 -16.95
CA PHE A 110 -6.18 -5.07 -17.76
C PHE A 110 -5.51 -5.03 -19.14
N GLU A 111 -5.04 -3.85 -19.58
CA GLU A 111 -4.30 -3.69 -20.84
C GLU A 111 -2.97 -4.45 -20.83
N GLN A 112 -2.32 -4.51 -19.67
CA GLN A 112 -1.06 -5.23 -19.47
C GLN A 112 -1.18 -6.19 -18.26
N PRO A 113 -1.79 -7.37 -18.45
CA PRO A 113 -2.09 -8.29 -17.34
C PRO A 113 -0.86 -8.74 -16.53
N TRP A 114 0.32 -8.72 -17.14
CA TRP A 114 1.58 -9.08 -16.48
C TRP A 114 1.95 -8.07 -15.39
N GLU A 115 1.61 -6.79 -15.54
CA GLU A 115 1.86 -5.76 -14.52
C GLU A 115 1.02 -6.01 -13.27
N LEU A 116 -0.22 -6.45 -13.46
CA LEU A 116 -1.12 -6.85 -12.38
C LEU A 116 -0.54 -8.05 -11.62
N ALA A 117 -0.17 -9.12 -12.33
CA ALA A 117 0.44 -10.30 -11.71
C ALA A 117 1.76 -9.97 -10.99
N LEU A 118 2.61 -9.14 -11.59
CA LEU A 118 3.86 -8.67 -10.98
C LEU A 118 3.60 -7.88 -9.70
N SER A 119 2.66 -6.93 -9.75
CA SER A 119 2.25 -6.12 -8.59
C SER A 119 1.72 -7.00 -7.46
N MET A 120 0.84 -7.97 -7.76
CA MET A 120 0.31 -8.91 -6.78
C MET A 120 1.41 -9.75 -6.13
N GLY A 121 2.33 -10.29 -6.93
CA GLY A 121 3.45 -11.07 -6.44
C GLY A 121 4.38 -10.25 -5.54
N LEU A 122 4.73 -9.03 -5.97
CA LEU A 122 5.55 -8.12 -5.17
C LEU A 122 4.84 -7.67 -3.90
N LEU A 123 3.54 -7.46 -3.91
CA LEU A 123 2.79 -7.11 -2.71
C LEU A 123 2.84 -8.21 -1.66
N ILE A 124 2.67 -9.48 -2.08
CA ILE A 124 2.83 -10.64 -1.19
C ILE A 124 4.26 -10.69 -0.63
N LEU A 125 5.27 -10.58 -1.48
CA LEU A 125 6.68 -10.55 -1.05
C LEU A 125 6.97 -9.37 -0.13
N GLY A 126 6.38 -8.21 -0.40
CA GLY A 126 6.47 -7.00 0.41
C GLY A 126 5.90 -7.23 1.80
N PHE A 127 4.69 -7.76 1.90
CA PHE A 127 4.06 -8.12 3.17
C PHE A 127 4.88 -9.15 3.97
N LEU A 128 5.35 -10.22 3.32
CA LEU A 128 6.18 -11.23 3.98
C LEU A 128 7.51 -10.60 4.45
N GLY A 129 8.10 -9.73 3.64
CA GLY A 129 9.30 -8.98 3.98
C GLY A 129 9.10 -8.06 5.18
N THR A 130 8.05 -7.24 5.19
CA THR A 130 7.77 -6.32 6.31
C THR A 130 7.41 -7.07 7.59
N THR A 131 6.70 -8.19 7.48
CA THR A 131 6.40 -9.06 8.63
C THR A 131 7.66 -9.69 9.20
N TRP A 132 8.55 -10.19 8.34
CA TRP A 132 9.85 -10.72 8.77
C TRP A 132 10.72 -9.64 9.44
N LEU A 133 10.77 -8.43 8.86
CA LEU A 133 11.46 -7.28 9.46
C LEU A 133 10.90 -6.94 10.84
N GLY A 134 9.57 -6.86 10.96
CA GLY A 134 8.89 -6.57 12.21
C GLY A 134 9.15 -7.62 13.29
N ALA A 135 9.09 -8.91 12.94
CA ALA A 135 9.42 -10.01 13.85
C ALA A 135 10.86 -9.93 14.36
N ARG A 136 11.81 -9.51 13.52
CA ARG A 136 13.22 -9.36 13.91
C ARG A 136 13.46 -8.17 14.82
N ILE A 137 12.82 -7.03 14.52
CA ILE A 137 12.82 -5.84 15.38
C ILE A 137 12.25 -6.20 16.75
N TYR A 138 11.10 -6.88 16.79
CA TYR A 138 10.47 -7.34 18.03
C TYR A 138 11.41 -8.22 18.87
N ARG A 139 12.01 -9.25 18.26
CA ARG A 139 12.89 -10.19 18.96
C ARG A 139 14.14 -9.52 19.57
N THR A 140 14.69 -8.51 18.91
CA THR A 140 15.88 -7.81 19.40
C THR A 140 15.53 -6.67 20.36
N GLY A 141 14.43 -5.97 20.10
CA GLY A 141 13.95 -4.84 20.89
C GLY A 141 13.55 -5.23 22.31
N ILE A 142 12.91 -6.39 22.49
CA ILE A 142 12.49 -6.88 23.83
C ILE A 142 13.67 -7.12 24.79
N LEU A 143 14.89 -7.30 24.28
CA LEU A 143 16.09 -7.51 25.10
C LEU A 143 16.80 -6.18 25.45
N MET A 144 16.39 -5.07 24.84
CA MET A 144 17.08 -3.79 24.90
C MET A 144 16.35 -2.78 25.81
N TYR A 145 16.15 -3.16 27.07
CA TYR A 145 15.49 -2.30 28.05
C TYR A 145 16.27 -1.00 28.34
N GLY A 146 15.55 0.13 28.37
CA GLY A 146 16.06 1.41 28.87
C GLY A 146 16.92 2.21 27.90
N LYS A 147 17.03 1.77 26.64
CA LYS A 147 17.78 2.50 25.60
C LYS A 147 16.81 3.14 24.60
N LYS A 148 16.89 4.47 24.45
CA LYS A 148 16.07 5.21 23.47
C LYS A 148 16.31 4.71 22.05
N VAL A 149 15.24 4.27 21.40
CA VAL A 149 15.29 3.73 20.04
C VAL A 149 15.55 4.84 19.03
N SER A 150 16.50 4.57 18.13
CA SER A 150 16.81 5.45 16.99
C SER A 150 16.87 4.68 15.67
N TRP A 151 16.77 5.39 14.53
CA TRP A 151 16.89 4.80 13.19
C TRP A 151 18.14 3.95 13.00
N LYS A 152 19.27 4.36 13.60
CA LYS A 152 20.53 3.61 13.54
C LYS A 152 20.46 2.30 14.31
N GLU A 153 19.66 2.24 15.37
CA GLU A 153 19.51 1.06 16.20
C GLU A 153 18.56 0.05 15.59
N LEU A 154 17.42 0.51 15.05
CA LEU A 154 16.53 -0.33 14.24
C LEU A 154 17.31 -1.02 13.11
N GLY A 155 18.16 -0.27 12.41
CA GLY A 155 19.04 -0.83 11.38
C GLY A 155 20.01 -1.89 11.92
N LYS A 156 20.59 -1.68 13.10
CA LYS A 156 21.47 -2.70 13.73
C LYS A 156 20.71 -3.96 14.12
N TRP A 157 19.50 -3.83 14.65
CA TRP A 157 18.66 -4.97 15.04
C TRP A 157 18.27 -5.84 13.85
N LEU A 158 18.07 -5.22 12.69
CA LEU A 158 17.83 -5.94 11.43
C LEU A 158 19.00 -6.82 10.98
N PHE A 159 20.23 -6.55 11.42
CA PHE A 159 21.41 -7.34 11.06
C PHE A 159 22.08 -8.05 12.23
N TYR A 160 21.54 -7.89 13.44
CA TYR A 160 22.03 -8.58 14.63
C TYR A 160 21.83 -10.10 14.44
N LYS A 161 22.93 -10.83 14.29
CA LYS A 161 22.96 -12.28 14.38
C LYS A 161 23.25 -12.58 15.86
N GLY A 162 22.27 -13.16 16.55
CA GLY A 162 22.45 -13.65 17.91
C GLY A 162 23.58 -14.67 17.99
#